data_AF-A0A1M5F6V6-F1
#
_entry.id   AF-A0A1M5F6V6-F1
#
_cell.length_a   1.000
_cell.length_b   1.000
_cell.length_c   1.000
_cell.angle_alpha   90.00
_cell.angle_beta   90.00
_cell.angle_gamma   90.00
#
_symmetry.space_group_name_H-M   'P 1'
#
loop_
_entity.id
_entity.type
_entity.pdbx_description
1 polymer ?
#
loop_
_entity_poly.entity_id
_entity_poly.type
_entity_poly.pdbx_seq_one_letter_code
_entity_poly.pdbx_strand_id
1 'polypeptide(L)'
;MENKNLAITHAYHFFSEAIIVFLIIHPFMFSHYQGIPYMVYIGFSLLIGIVFALFEHYQLKYTPYLISFPIMFVVFYLIGYPISLSLIFSVVLVWRYLAIRSELYLKREEFYLIFTLLFTIGIIIFTKDLQVILLLFVMLLVLVIGNILSHLLVIDKKDQQSFNKKFWITFGGVFSLFTLVIYASSDGLRFLFVKIYNLFGDVLVLTAGGVASIFGDFNPDDHKREEFDMASTEMNEEDLDMTSYLEVVGALVGSYFGLSLLIAVLVLLGIFIYLLYRSRVKFREEEEVEDLEYTNIENRLRAGSSYNKGLKRRRKRKVSHPIRRIIYDFERKAAKHDMGRRPFETLEEWLERIGFTSDLNVYQKVRYAGMEVSSDERNDLVNEIKRMERKFKDKP
;
A
#
# COMPACT_ATOMS: atom_id res chain seq x y z
N MET A 1 -8.87 -19.17 -4.47
CA MET A 1 -8.70 -17.71 -4.63
C MET A 1 -9.62 -17.07 -3.63
N GLU A 2 -9.11 -16.29 -2.68
CA GLU A 2 -9.97 -15.58 -1.74
C GLU A 2 -10.73 -14.50 -2.51
N ASN A 3 -12.04 -14.67 -2.60
CA ASN A 3 -12.94 -13.68 -3.17
C ASN A 3 -12.97 -12.46 -2.23
N LYS A 4 -12.19 -11.42 -2.55
CA LYS A 4 -12.15 -10.13 -1.83
C LYS A 4 -12.70 -9.01 -2.72
N ASN A 5 -13.41 -8.06 -2.11
CA ASN A 5 -13.87 -6.87 -2.83
C ASN A 5 -12.69 -5.92 -3.06
N LEU A 6 -12.27 -5.76 -4.32
CA LEU A 6 -11.10 -4.98 -4.71
C LEU A 6 -11.15 -3.52 -4.23
N ALA A 7 -12.30 -2.85 -4.33
CA ALA A 7 -12.42 -1.45 -3.93
C ALA A 7 -12.19 -1.24 -2.43
N ILE A 8 -12.73 -2.13 -1.58
CA ILE A 8 -12.46 -2.08 -0.14
C ILE A 8 -11.00 -2.41 0.15
N THR A 9 -10.46 -3.41 -0.53
CA THR A 9 -9.06 -3.79 -0.39
C THR A 9 -8.13 -2.62 -0.72
N HIS A 10 -8.36 -1.92 -1.83
CA HIS A 10 -7.61 -0.73 -2.19
C HIS A 10 -7.79 0.40 -1.16
N ALA A 11 -9.01 0.62 -0.67
CA ALA A 11 -9.30 1.69 0.28
C ALA A 11 -8.58 1.52 1.62
N TYR A 12 -8.60 0.32 2.23
CA TYR A 12 -7.93 0.13 3.52
C TYR A 12 -6.41 0.13 3.38
N HIS A 13 -5.87 -0.42 2.29
CA HIS A 13 -4.44 -0.33 1.99
C HIS A 13 -3.99 1.11 1.77
N PHE A 14 -4.76 1.89 1.03
CA PHE A 14 -4.51 3.31 0.84
C PHE A 14 -4.47 4.05 2.18
N PHE A 15 -5.44 3.79 3.06
CA PHE A 15 -5.47 4.43 4.36
C PHE A 15 -4.28 4.03 5.24
N SER A 16 -3.87 2.76 5.21
CA SER A 16 -2.65 2.30 5.88
C SER A 16 -1.40 3.03 5.35
N GLU A 17 -1.26 3.17 4.04
CA GLU A 17 -0.13 3.90 3.48
C GLU A 17 -0.18 5.40 3.79
N ALA A 18 -1.38 6.00 3.84
CA ALA A 18 -1.56 7.40 4.24
C ALA A 18 -1.10 7.66 5.69
N ILE A 19 -1.36 6.74 6.62
CA ILE A 19 -0.86 6.83 8.00
C ILE A 19 0.67 6.74 8.02
N ILE A 20 1.27 5.85 7.24
CA ILE A 20 2.74 5.72 7.17
C ILE A 20 3.37 7.00 6.60
N VAL A 21 2.78 7.56 5.55
CA VAL A 21 3.21 8.86 4.98
C VAL A 21 3.17 9.95 6.04
N PHE A 22 2.12 9.99 6.85
CA PHE A 22 2.02 10.95 7.94
C PHE A 22 3.09 10.75 9.01
N LEU A 23 3.35 9.50 9.41
CA LEU A 23 4.41 9.19 10.38
C LEU A 23 5.79 9.59 9.86
N ILE A 24 6.07 9.39 8.57
CA ILE A 24 7.34 9.83 7.95
C ILE A 24 7.50 11.36 8.01
N ILE A 25 6.41 12.09 7.78
CA ILE A 25 6.41 13.57 7.74
C ILE A 25 6.35 14.17 9.16
N HIS A 26 5.95 13.37 10.16
CA HIS A 26 5.70 13.82 11.52
C HIS A 26 6.87 14.59 12.17
N PRO A 27 8.13 14.13 12.13
CA PRO A 27 9.25 14.87 12.73
C PRO A 27 9.41 16.29 12.17
N PHE A 28 9.10 16.48 10.88
CA PHE A 28 9.14 17.79 10.22
C PHE A 28 7.96 18.67 10.63
N MET A 29 6.79 18.09 10.89
CA MET A 29 5.66 18.86 11.41
C MET A 29 5.89 19.28 12.85
N PHE A 30 6.47 18.40 13.67
CA PHE A 30 6.75 18.71 15.07
C PHE A 30 7.72 19.87 15.24
N SER A 31 8.73 19.97 14.37
CA SER A 31 9.71 21.07 14.45
C SER A 31 9.16 22.43 14.03
N HIS A 32 8.10 22.46 13.21
CA HIS A 32 7.56 23.70 12.63
C HIS A 32 6.19 24.10 13.19
N TYR A 33 5.44 23.16 13.78
CA TYR A 33 4.09 23.37 14.29
C TYR A 33 4.02 23.06 15.78
N GLN A 34 3.45 24.00 16.56
CA GLN A 34 3.22 23.81 18.01
C GLN A 34 2.16 22.74 18.32
N GLY A 35 1.36 22.33 17.33
CA GLY A 35 0.37 21.28 17.47
C GLY A 35 0.13 20.56 16.15
N ILE A 36 0.18 19.23 16.19
CA ILE A 36 -0.03 18.39 15.01
C ILE A 36 -1.50 17.96 14.98
N PRO A 37 -2.29 18.35 13.96
CA PRO A 37 -3.71 18.02 13.90
C PRO A 37 -3.93 16.59 13.38
N TYR A 38 -3.55 15.58 14.17
CA TYR A 38 -3.67 14.15 13.85
C TYR A 38 -5.05 13.77 13.30
N MET A 39 -6.10 14.17 14.03
CA MET A 39 -7.48 13.81 13.71
C MET A 39 -7.94 14.40 12.37
N VAL A 40 -7.46 15.61 12.03
CA VAL A 40 -7.82 16.26 10.77
C VAL A 40 -7.19 15.51 9.60
N TYR A 41 -5.91 15.14 9.71
CA TYR A 41 -5.25 14.35 8.67
C TYR A 41 -5.90 12.97 8.48
N ILE A 42 -6.17 12.26 9.57
CA ILE A 42 -6.83 10.94 9.55
C ILE A 42 -8.22 11.07 8.91
N GLY A 43 -9.04 12.03 9.37
CA GLY A 43 -10.39 12.24 8.85
C GLY A 43 -10.39 12.59 7.37
N PHE A 44 -9.44 13.44 6.94
CA PHE A 44 -9.34 13.83 5.53
C PHE A 44 -8.81 12.70 4.65
N SER A 45 -7.82 11.94 5.11
CA SER A 45 -7.32 10.75 4.41
C SER A 45 -8.42 9.69 4.23
N LEU A 46 -9.29 9.54 5.23
CA LEU A 46 -10.44 8.63 5.17
C LEU A 46 -11.44 9.12 4.13
N LEU A 47 -11.76 10.42 4.13
CA LEU A 47 -12.66 11.03 3.15
C LEU A 47 -12.12 10.86 1.72
N ILE A 48 -10.83 11.10 1.50
CA ILE A 48 -10.17 10.88 0.20
C ILE A 48 -10.29 9.41 -0.21
N GLY A 49 -10.00 8.49 0.70
CA GLY A 49 -10.12 7.05 0.45
C GLY A 49 -11.54 6.64 0.03
N ILE A 50 -12.57 7.20 0.69
CA ILE A 50 -13.98 6.97 0.34
C ILE A 50 -14.29 7.53 -1.06
N VAL A 51 -13.86 8.77 -1.35
CA VAL A 51 -14.08 9.41 -2.66
C VAL A 51 -13.40 8.62 -3.77
N PHE A 52 -12.18 8.15 -3.55
CA PHE A 52 -11.46 7.33 -4.52
C PHE A 52 -12.09 5.95 -4.70
N ALA A 53 -12.54 5.31 -3.61
CA ALA A 53 -13.30 4.07 -3.69
C ALA A 53 -14.63 4.26 -4.47
N LEU A 54 -15.29 5.41 -4.35
CA LEU A 54 -16.44 5.76 -5.17
C LEU A 54 -16.07 5.94 -6.64
N PHE A 55 -14.97 6.63 -6.95
CA PHE A 55 -14.47 6.76 -8.33
C PHE A 55 -14.21 5.39 -8.96
N GLU A 56 -13.66 4.46 -8.19
CA GLU A 56 -13.44 3.08 -8.61
C GLU A 56 -14.76 2.31 -8.80
N HIS A 57 -15.70 2.46 -7.86
CA HIS A 57 -17.03 1.84 -7.97
C HIS A 57 -17.78 2.26 -9.24
N TYR A 58 -17.67 3.53 -9.63
CA TYR A 58 -18.24 4.06 -10.88
C TYR A 58 -17.36 3.82 -12.12
N GLN A 59 -16.28 3.03 -12.00
CA GLN A 59 -15.36 2.71 -13.10
C GLN A 59 -14.83 3.95 -13.84
N LEU A 60 -14.61 5.04 -13.09
CA LEU A 60 -14.09 6.26 -13.69
C LEU A 60 -12.63 6.06 -14.12
N LYS A 61 -12.32 6.62 -15.29
CA LYS A 61 -10.95 6.69 -15.83
C LYS A 61 -10.04 7.49 -14.87
N TYR A 62 -8.77 7.62 -15.20
CA TYR A 62 -7.78 8.32 -14.37
C TYR A 62 -8.03 9.83 -14.18
N THR A 63 -8.91 10.45 -14.97
CA THR A 63 -9.14 11.90 -14.98
C THR A 63 -9.61 12.48 -13.63
N PRO A 64 -10.57 11.90 -12.90
CA PRO A 64 -11.03 12.44 -11.62
C PRO A 64 -9.96 12.40 -10.53
N TYR A 65 -9.06 11.40 -10.54
CA TYR A 65 -7.93 11.32 -9.63
C TYR A 65 -6.88 12.42 -9.89
N LEU A 66 -6.74 12.83 -11.16
CA LEU A 66 -5.87 13.97 -11.49
C LEU A 66 -6.51 15.30 -11.09
N ILE A 67 -7.85 15.41 -11.22
CA ILE A 67 -8.60 16.60 -10.78
C ILE A 67 -8.65 16.70 -9.25
N SER A 68 -8.60 15.59 -8.51
CA SER A 68 -8.57 15.62 -7.05
C SER A 68 -7.27 16.21 -6.50
N PHE A 69 -6.17 16.19 -7.25
CA PHE A 69 -4.89 16.76 -6.83
C PHE A 69 -4.98 18.27 -6.46
N PRO A 70 -5.40 19.18 -7.36
CA PRO A 70 -5.52 20.60 -7.00
C PRO A 70 -6.58 20.84 -5.92
N ILE A 71 -7.64 20.04 -5.87
CA ILE A 71 -8.67 20.14 -4.83
C ILE A 71 -8.08 19.79 -3.46
N MET A 72 -7.37 18.66 -3.35
CA MET A 72 -6.69 18.25 -2.12
C MET A 72 -5.66 19.28 -1.67
N PHE A 73 -4.91 19.87 -2.62
CA PHE A 73 -3.94 20.92 -2.32
C PHE A 73 -4.61 22.14 -1.68
N VAL A 74 -5.69 22.63 -2.29
CA VAL A 74 -6.45 23.77 -1.76
C VAL A 74 -7.02 23.43 -0.39
N VAL A 75 -7.56 22.22 -0.18
CA VAL A 75 -8.14 21.83 1.11
C VAL A 75 -7.08 21.73 2.21
N PHE A 76 -5.94 21.08 1.96
CA PHE A 76 -4.84 21.03 2.94
C PHE A 76 -4.33 22.43 3.28
N TYR A 77 -4.21 23.31 2.28
CA TYR A 77 -3.81 24.69 2.50
C TYR A 77 -4.83 25.46 3.35
N LEU A 78 -6.14 25.31 3.09
CA LEU A 78 -7.21 25.93 3.87
C LEU A 78 -7.29 25.42 5.32
N ILE A 79 -6.88 24.18 5.56
CA ILE A 79 -6.77 23.59 6.91
C ILE A 79 -5.62 24.23 7.71
N GLY A 80 -4.69 24.92 7.04
CA GLY A 80 -3.55 25.59 7.66
C GLY A 80 -2.23 24.82 7.52
N TYR A 81 -2.19 23.77 6.70
CA TYR A 81 -0.91 23.15 6.34
C TYR A 81 -0.08 24.11 5.48
N PRO A 82 1.25 24.10 5.61
CA PRO A 82 2.11 24.91 4.78
C PRO A 82 1.96 24.48 3.32
N ILE A 83 2.24 25.40 2.41
CA ILE A 83 2.13 25.16 0.96
C ILE A 83 2.93 23.90 0.56
N SER A 84 4.11 23.71 1.16
CA SER A 84 4.97 22.55 0.89
C SER A 84 4.34 21.22 1.30
N LEU A 85 3.85 21.09 2.54
CA LEU A 85 3.20 19.86 2.99
C LEU A 85 1.87 19.62 2.29
N SER A 86 1.12 20.69 2.02
CA SER A 86 -0.13 20.61 1.24
C SER A 86 0.14 20.02 -0.15
N LEU A 87 1.24 20.44 -0.79
CA LEU A 87 1.65 19.89 -2.08
C LEU A 87 2.12 18.43 -1.94
N ILE A 88 2.97 18.13 -0.96
CA ILE A 88 3.49 16.78 -0.71
C ILE A 88 2.34 15.81 -0.45
N PHE A 89 1.44 16.09 0.50
CA PHE A 89 0.31 15.22 0.79
C PHE A 89 -0.58 15.02 -0.44
N SER A 90 -0.84 16.08 -1.21
CA SER A 90 -1.69 15.98 -2.40
C SER A 90 -1.07 15.10 -3.48
N VAL A 91 0.22 15.28 -3.79
CA VAL A 91 0.93 14.44 -4.77
C VAL A 91 1.02 13.01 -4.27
N VAL A 92 1.48 12.81 -3.04
CA VAL A 92 1.78 11.49 -2.49
C VAL A 92 0.50 10.66 -2.35
N LEU A 93 -0.59 11.22 -1.81
CA LEU A 93 -1.84 10.47 -1.62
C LEU A 93 -2.47 10.06 -2.96
N VAL A 94 -2.52 10.96 -3.95
CA VAL A 94 -3.03 10.63 -5.30
C VAL A 94 -2.15 9.55 -5.94
N TRP A 95 -0.83 9.72 -5.91
CA TRP A 95 0.10 8.76 -6.48
C TRP A 95 0.02 7.39 -5.81
N ARG A 96 -0.03 7.33 -4.47
CA ARG A 96 -0.15 6.08 -3.73
C ARG A 96 -1.44 5.34 -4.05
N TYR A 97 -2.57 6.04 -4.12
CA TYR A 97 -3.83 5.40 -4.50
C TYR A 97 -3.76 4.79 -5.91
N LEU A 98 -3.23 5.55 -6.89
CA LEU A 98 -3.05 5.06 -8.26
C LEU A 98 -2.09 3.87 -8.34
N ALA A 99 -1.03 3.87 -7.53
CA ALA A 99 -0.09 2.75 -7.45
C ALA A 99 -0.78 1.49 -6.89
N ILE A 100 -1.54 1.62 -5.80
CA ILE A 100 -2.32 0.52 -5.20
C ILE A 100 -3.31 -0.06 -6.21
N ARG A 101 -4.09 0.79 -6.90
CA ARG A 101 -5.06 0.35 -7.92
C ARG A 101 -4.41 -0.47 -9.04
N SER A 102 -3.14 -0.23 -9.34
CA SER A 102 -2.42 -0.97 -10.39
C SER A 102 -1.98 -2.38 -9.98
N GLU A 103 -2.06 -2.71 -8.68
CA GLU A 103 -1.62 -4.00 -8.13
C GLU A 103 -2.80 -4.97 -7.97
N LEU A 104 -2.76 -6.12 -8.64
CA LEU A 104 -3.82 -7.15 -8.56
C LEU A 104 -3.80 -7.96 -7.25
N TYR A 105 -2.67 -8.00 -6.55
CA TYR A 105 -2.48 -8.79 -5.35
C TYR A 105 -1.71 -7.99 -4.30
N LEU A 106 -2.43 -7.51 -3.29
CA LEU A 106 -1.87 -6.78 -2.17
C LEU A 106 -1.80 -7.73 -0.97
N LYS A 107 -0.56 -8.02 -0.52
CA LYS A 107 -0.25 -8.77 0.70
C LYS A 107 0.85 -8.01 1.45
N ARG A 108 0.48 -6.87 2.02
CA ARG A 108 1.40 -5.91 2.65
C ARG A 108 1.01 -5.57 4.09
N GLU A 109 0.03 -6.25 4.65
CA GLU A 109 -0.51 -5.99 5.99
C GLU A 109 0.57 -6.07 7.07
N GLU A 110 1.40 -7.12 7.03
CA GLU A 110 2.53 -7.29 7.95
C GLU A 110 3.53 -6.14 7.85
N PHE A 111 3.83 -5.71 6.62
CA PHE A 111 4.72 -4.59 6.36
C PHE A 111 4.17 -3.29 6.95
N TYR A 112 2.87 -3.01 6.79
CA TYR A 112 2.29 -1.79 7.37
C TYR A 112 2.38 -1.78 8.89
N LEU A 113 2.12 -2.90 9.56
CA LEU A 113 2.22 -2.99 11.01
C LEU A 113 3.66 -2.77 11.50
N ILE A 114 4.64 -3.44 10.87
CA ILE A 114 6.05 -3.30 11.23
C ILE A 114 6.52 -1.85 11.05
N PHE A 115 6.26 -1.23 9.91
CA PHE A 115 6.70 0.14 9.65
C PHE A 115 6.00 1.16 10.55
N THR A 116 4.69 1.00 10.76
CA THR A 116 3.95 1.88 11.68
C THR A 116 4.50 1.77 13.10
N LEU A 117 4.80 0.55 13.57
CA LEU A 117 5.40 0.32 14.88
C LEU A 117 6.79 0.98 14.97
N LEU A 118 7.66 0.73 14.00
CA LEU A 118 9.02 1.31 13.96
C LEU A 118 8.99 2.84 13.95
N PHE A 119 8.18 3.46 13.09
CA PHE A 119 8.07 4.92 13.04
C PHE A 119 7.45 5.47 14.31
N THR A 120 6.42 4.83 14.87
CA THR A 120 5.81 5.27 16.13
C THR A 120 6.84 5.29 17.26
N ILE A 121 7.65 4.23 17.41
CA ILE A 121 8.72 4.17 18.41
C ILE A 121 9.74 5.28 18.17
N GLY A 122 10.21 5.44 16.92
CA GLY A 122 11.19 6.48 16.57
C GLY A 122 10.68 7.90 16.86
N ILE A 123 9.42 8.17 16.53
CA ILE A 123 8.79 9.47 16.77
C ILE A 123 8.59 9.73 18.26
N ILE A 124 8.19 8.73 19.05
CA ILE A 124 8.03 8.89 20.51
C ILE A 124 9.38 9.24 21.14
N ILE A 125 10.47 8.59 20.71
CA ILE A 125 11.82 8.90 21.20
C ILE A 125 12.21 10.34 20.82
N PHE A 126 11.89 10.76 19.59
CA PHE A 126 12.28 12.07 19.07
C PHE A 126 11.44 13.24 19.63
N THR A 127 10.12 13.09 19.67
CA THR A 127 9.15 14.17 19.97
C THR A 127 8.59 14.10 21.38
N LYS A 128 8.68 12.93 22.04
CA LYS A 128 8.00 12.64 23.32
C LYS A 128 6.47 12.74 23.25
N ASP A 129 5.89 12.80 22.05
CA ASP A 129 4.44 12.87 21.87
C ASP A 129 3.80 11.47 21.89
N LEU A 130 3.10 11.17 22.99
CA LEU A 130 2.37 9.91 23.17
C LEU A 130 1.12 9.80 22.28
N GLN A 131 0.61 10.90 21.72
CA GLN A 131 -0.57 10.87 20.84
C GLN A 131 -0.30 10.07 19.57
N VAL A 132 0.96 9.93 19.16
CA VAL A 132 1.38 9.13 18.00
C VAL A 132 1.01 7.65 18.15
N ILE A 133 0.91 7.14 19.38
CA ILE A 133 0.47 5.77 19.66
C ILE A 133 -0.97 5.54 19.13
N LEU A 134 -1.81 6.58 19.11
CA LEU A 134 -3.16 6.49 18.55
C LEU A 134 -3.14 6.04 17.08
N LEU A 135 -2.14 6.49 16.29
CA LEU A 135 -2.01 6.10 14.89
C LEU A 135 -1.72 4.61 14.72
N LEU A 136 -0.98 4.00 15.64
CA LEU A 136 -0.74 2.55 15.66
C LEU A 136 -2.05 1.78 15.91
N PHE A 137 -2.89 2.26 16.84
CA PHE A 137 -4.20 1.65 17.09
C PHE A 137 -5.16 1.84 15.91
N VAL A 138 -5.20 3.04 15.33
CA VAL A 138 -6.00 3.31 14.12
C VAL A 138 -5.55 2.42 12.96
N MET A 139 -4.23 2.24 12.77
CA MET A 139 -3.68 1.32 11.76
C MET A 139 -4.18 -0.12 11.98
N LEU A 140 -4.10 -0.63 13.20
CA LEU A 140 -4.57 -1.98 13.54
C LEU A 140 -6.07 -2.12 13.24
N LEU A 141 -6.87 -1.15 13.65
CA LEU A 141 -8.32 -1.13 13.38
C LEU A 141 -8.61 -1.16 11.89
N VAL A 142 -7.90 -0.35 11.10
CA VAL A 142 -8.08 -0.26 9.65
C VAL A 142 -7.77 -1.59 8.98
N LEU A 143 -6.68 -2.24 9.35
CA LEU A 143 -6.30 -3.53 8.77
C LEU A 143 -7.30 -4.64 9.14
N VAL A 144 -7.71 -4.71 10.41
CA VAL A 144 -8.65 -5.73 10.87
C VAL A 144 -10.03 -5.52 10.25
N ILE A 145 -10.58 -4.30 10.37
CA ILE A 145 -11.91 -3.96 9.84
C ILE A 145 -11.91 -4.03 8.32
N GLY A 146 -10.89 -3.46 7.66
CA GLY A 146 -10.74 -3.48 6.21
C GLY A 146 -10.67 -4.89 5.64
N ASN A 147 -9.87 -5.76 6.27
CA ASN A 147 -9.79 -7.17 5.87
C ASN A 147 -11.13 -7.89 6.06
N ILE A 148 -11.78 -7.74 7.22
CA ILE A 148 -13.11 -8.33 7.49
C ILE A 148 -14.15 -7.86 6.47
N LEU A 149 -14.24 -6.54 6.23
CA LEU A 149 -15.19 -5.96 5.28
C LEU A 149 -14.92 -6.43 3.84
N SER A 150 -13.64 -6.55 3.46
CA SER A 150 -13.26 -7.01 2.11
C SER A 150 -13.73 -8.43 1.82
N HIS A 151 -13.77 -9.31 2.83
CA HIS A 151 -14.30 -10.66 2.72
C HIS A 151 -15.82 -10.69 2.84
N LEU A 152 -16.39 -9.94 3.79
CA LEU A 152 -17.83 -9.99 4.08
C LEU A 152 -18.66 -9.57 2.87
N LEU A 153 -18.21 -8.57 2.10
CA LEU A 153 -18.94 -8.10 0.92
C LEU A 153 -19.01 -9.10 -0.23
N VAL A 154 -18.14 -10.13 -0.27
CA VAL A 154 -18.17 -11.13 -1.35
C VAL A 154 -18.89 -12.41 -0.97
N ILE A 155 -19.22 -12.58 0.30
CA ILE A 155 -20.05 -13.71 0.77
C ILE A 155 -21.50 -13.49 0.32
N ASP A 156 -22.17 -14.55 -0.14
CA ASP A 156 -23.57 -14.48 -0.55
C ASP A 156 -24.48 -14.03 0.60
N LYS A 157 -25.52 -13.24 0.29
CA LYS A 157 -26.43 -12.64 1.29
C LYS A 157 -27.08 -13.67 2.24
N LYS A 158 -27.22 -14.92 1.80
CA LYS A 158 -27.77 -16.02 2.64
C LYS A 158 -26.78 -16.45 3.71
N ASP A 159 -25.49 -16.45 3.40
CA ASP A 159 -24.42 -16.80 4.34
C ASP A 159 -23.99 -15.58 5.18
N GLN A 160 -24.16 -14.35 4.68
CA GLN A 160 -23.96 -13.11 5.44
C GLN A 160 -24.87 -13.02 6.68
N GLN A 161 -26.08 -13.59 6.66
CA GLN A 161 -26.97 -13.61 7.84
C GLN A 161 -26.44 -14.47 8.99
N SER A 162 -25.54 -15.41 8.70
CA SER A 162 -24.83 -16.18 9.74
C SER A 162 -23.69 -15.38 10.40
N PHE A 163 -23.32 -14.24 9.83
CA PHE A 163 -22.35 -13.31 10.42
C PHE A 163 -22.96 -12.71 11.69
N ASN A 164 -22.68 -13.39 12.78
CA ASN A 164 -23.41 -13.31 14.02
C ASN A 164 -23.27 -11.89 14.60
N LYS A 165 -24.37 -11.21 14.94
CA LYS A 165 -24.33 -9.94 15.70
C LYS A 165 -23.45 -10.06 16.95
N LYS A 166 -23.36 -11.27 17.52
CA LYS A 166 -22.43 -11.59 18.61
C LYS A 166 -20.97 -11.28 18.27
N PHE A 167 -20.50 -11.50 17.04
CA PHE A 167 -19.14 -11.16 16.65
C PHE A 167 -18.86 -9.67 16.83
N TRP A 168 -19.72 -8.79 16.31
CA TRP A 168 -19.54 -7.34 16.43
C TRP A 168 -19.67 -6.85 17.88
N ILE A 169 -20.58 -7.44 18.65
CA ILE A 169 -20.71 -7.12 20.08
C ILE A 169 -19.46 -7.57 20.86
N THR A 170 -18.96 -8.78 20.61
CA THR A 170 -17.73 -9.29 21.24
C THR A 170 -16.52 -8.47 20.80
N PHE A 171 -16.40 -8.15 19.52
CA PHE A 171 -15.29 -7.34 18.99
C PHE A 171 -15.30 -5.94 19.60
N GLY A 172 -16.45 -5.26 19.58
CA GLY A 172 -16.61 -3.95 20.21
C GLY A 172 -16.40 -4.00 21.73
N GLY A 173 -16.84 -5.07 22.38
CA GLY A 173 -16.64 -5.29 23.82
C GLY A 173 -15.17 -5.50 24.20
N VAL A 174 -14.44 -6.34 23.45
CA VAL A 174 -12.99 -6.54 23.63
C VAL A 174 -12.24 -5.24 23.37
N PHE A 175 -12.60 -4.51 22.32
CA PHE A 175 -11.95 -3.23 22.02
C PHE A 175 -12.21 -2.19 23.12
N SER A 176 -13.46 -2.06 23.59
CA SER A 176 -13.81 -1.14 24.69
C SER A 176 -13.11 -1.51 25.99
N LEU A 177 -13.04 -2.81 26.32
CA LEU A 177 -12.32 -3.31 27.49
C LEU A 177 -10.83 -2.98 27.38
N PHE A 178 -10.24 -3.20 26.20
CA PHE A 178 -8.84 -2.91 25.94
C PHE A 178 -8.54 -1.41 26.06
N THR A 179 -9.39 -0.55 25.50
CA THR A 179 -9.29 0.92 25.68
C THR A 179 -9.38 1.31 27.15
N LEU A 180 -10.31 0.72 27.92
CA LEU A 180 -10.47 0.99 29.34
C LEU A 180 -9.25 0.54 30.16
N VAL A 181 -8.68 -0.62 29.84
CA VAL A 181 -7.44 -1.13 30.47
C VAL A 181 -6.27 -0.20 30.18
N ILE A 182 -6.10 0.25 28.93
CA ILE A 182 -5.04 1.20 28.57
C ILE A 182 -5.24 2.52 29.32
N TYR A 183 -6.46 3.05 29.33
CA TYR A 183 -6.77 4.30 30.02
C TYR A 183 -6.45 4.20 31.51
N ALA A 184 -6.93 3.15 32.18
CA ALA A 184 -6.67 2.90 33.60
C ALA A 184 -5.18 2.67 33.90
N SER A 185 -4.43 2.09 32.96
CA SER A 185 -3.01 1.81 33.12
C SER A 185 -2.10 2.97 32.65
N SER A 186 -2.68 4.03 32.08
CA SER A 186 -1.91 5.09 31.40
C SER A 186 -0.95 5.81 32.34
N ASP A 187 -1.36 6.11 33.57
CA ASP A 187 -0.50 6.73 34.58
C ASP A 187 0.66 5.82 34.98
N GLY A 188 0.39 4.52 35.17
CA GLY A 188 1.42 3.53 35.50
C GLY A 188 2.43 3.33 34.36
N LEU A 189 1.93 3.27 33.12
CA LEU A 189 2.77 3.21 31.93
C LEU A 189 3.62 4.47 31.76
N ARG A 190 3.04 5.65 32.01
CA ARG A 190 3.78 6.93 31.97
C ARG A 190 4.88 6.96 33.01
N PHE A 191 4.60 6.55 34.25
CA PHE A 191 5.60 6.47 35.31
C PHE A 191 6.75 5.51 34.95
N LEU A 192 6.43 4.31 34.46
CA LEU A 192 7.44 3.34 34.01
C LEU A 192 8.30 3.90 32.87
N PHE A 193 7.68 4.55 31.88
CA PHE A 193 8.41 5.15 30.76
C PHE A 193 9.36 6.25 31.21
N VAL A 194 8.92 7.17 32.08
CA VAL A 194 9.79 8.24 32.62
C VAL A 194 10.95 7.63 33.40
N LYS A 195 10.70 6.58 34.20
CA LYS A 195 11.75 5.91 34.97
C LYS A 195 12.77 5.21 34.08
N ILE A 196 12.33 4.50 33.03
CA ILE A 196 13.21 3.87 32.04
C ILE A 196 14.01 4.94 31.30
N TYR A 197 13.37 6.03 30.88
CA TYR A 197 14.03 7.12 30.18
C TYR A 197 15.12 7.77 31.03
N ASN A 198 14.84 8.06 32.30
CA ASN A 198 15.83 8.62 33.22
C ASN A 198 17.00 7.65 33.43
N LEU A 199 16.73 6.34 33.58
CA LEU A 199 17.78 5.34 33.68
C LEU A 199 18.68 5.30 32.44
N PHE A 200 18.12 5.40 31.25
CA PHE A 200 18.91 5.54 30.01
C PHE A 200 19.72 6.84 29.98
N GLY A 201 19.13 7.95 30.43
CA GLY A 201 19.81 9.23 30.55
C GLY A 201 21.00 9.16 31.50
N ASP A 202 20.82 8.56 32.68
CA ASP A 202 21.86 8.39 33.68
C ASP A 202 23.01 7.51 33.15
N VAL A 203 22.68 6.43 32.44
CA VAL A 203 23.68 5.57 31.78
C VAL A 203 24.46 6.35 30.72
N LEU A 204 23.80 7.19 29.93
CA LEU A 204 24.47 8.03 28.94
C LEU A 204 25.36 9.10 29.59
N VAL A 205 24.91 9.73 30.67
CA VAL A 205 25.72 10.72 31.41
C VAL A 205 26.93 10.05 32.05
N LEU A 206 26.76 8.86 32.65
CA LEU A 206 27.86 8.09 33.23
C LEU A 206 28.87 7.66 32.17
N THR A 207 28.41 7.19 31.01
CA THR A 207 29.31 6.82 29.90
C THR A 207 29.99 8.04 29.29
N ALA A 208 29.27 9.14 29.07
CA ALA A 208 29.85 10.39 28.60
C ALA A 208 30.87 10.97 29.60
N GLY A 209 30.57 10.93 30.90
CA GLY A 209 31.48 11.35 31.97
C GLY A 209 32.72 10.47 32.08
N GLY A 210 32.57 9.14 31.92
CA GLY A 210 33.69 8.20 31.89
C GLY A 210 34.58 8.37 30.65
N VAL A 211 33.99 8.71 29.49
CA VAL A 211 34.75 9.05 28.29
C VAL A 211 35.44 10.41 28.47
N ALA A 212 34.73 11.42 28.98
CA ALA A 212 35.27 12.74 29.22
C ALA A 212 36.42 12.74 30.24
N SER A 213 36.40 11.89 31.25
CA SER A 213 37.52 11.75 32.19
C SER A 213 38.76 11.11 31.57
N ILE A 214 38.60 10.18 30.62
CA ILE A 214 39.72 9.60 29.86
C ILE A 214 40.37 10.64 28.94
N PHE A 215 39.58 11.55 28.38
CA PHE A 215 40.08 12.64 27.52
C PHE A 215 40.40 13.95 28.28
N GLY A 216 40.06 14.03 29.57
CA GLY A 216 40.26 15.21 30.41
C GLY A 216 41.74 15.54 30.62
N ASP A 217 42.63 14.54 30.61
CA ASP A 217 44.08 14.72 30.72
C ASP A 217 44.73 15.30 29.45
N PHE A 218 43.98 15.41 28.33
CA PHE A 218 44.46 15.97 27.07
C PHE A 218 43.97 17.41 26.81
N ASN A 219 43.40 18.08 27.80
CA ASN A 219 42.93 19.46 27.67
C ASN A 219 43.97 20.44 28.26
N PRO A 220 44.80 21.11 27.44
CA PRO A 220 45.90 21.95 27.92
C PRO A 220 45.43 23.38 28.24
N ASP A 221 44.36 23.54 29.02
CA ASP A 221 43.87 24.86 29.44
C ASP A 221 43.15 24.78 30.80
N ASP A 222 43.91 24.45 31.85
CA ASP A 222 43.42 24.39 33.24
C ASP A 222 43.54 25.76 33.96
N HIS A 223 43.39 26.86 33.22
CA HIS A 223 43.50 28.22 33.76
C HIS A 223 42.28 29.12 33.53
N LYS A 224 41.10 28.56 33.26
CA LYS A 224 39.85 29.33 33.19
C LYS A 224 38.67 28.69 33.92
N ARG A 225 38.94 28.02 35.05
CA ARG A 225 37.90 27.44 35.91
C ARG A 225 37.49 28.31 37.11
N GLU A 226 38.18 29.42 37.38
CA GLU A 226 37.83 30.30 38.51
C GLU A 226 36.82 31.42 38.17
N GLU A 227 36.43 31.62 36.89
CA GLU A 227 35.41 32.62 36.53
C GLU A 227 33.98 32.06 36.40
N PHE A 228 33.79 30.73 36.49
CA PHE A 228 32.45 30.13 36.36
C PHE A 228 31.78 29.80 37.71
N ASP A 229 32.51 29.88 38.83
CA ASP A 229 32.00 29.59 40.17
C ASP A 229 31.54 30.84 40.96
N MET A 230 31.61 32.04 40.37
CA MET A 230 31.05 33.27 40.95
C MET A 230 29.85 33.85 40.19
N ALA A 231 29.27 33.08 39.26
CA ALA A 231 28.01 33.43 38.57
C ALA A 231 26.84 32.49 38.92
N SER A 232 27.03 31.56 39.86
CA SER A 232 26.06 30.53 40.24
C SER A 232 25.39 30.77 41.60
N THR A 233 25.60 31.93 42.22
CA THR A 233 24.87 32.36 43.41
C THR A 233 23.95 33.53 43.04
N GLU A 234 22.64 33.25 43.05
CA GLU A 234 21.53 34.18 42.77
C GLU A 234 21.38 34.63 41.31
N MET A 235 21.08 33.69 40.42
CA MET A 235 20.29 33.98 39.22
C MET A 235 18.99 33.17 39.32
N ASN A 236 17.85 33.88 39.38
CA ASN A 236 16.53 33.29 39.27
C ASN A 236 16.45 32.42 37.99
N GLU A 237 15.81 31.25 38.10
CA GLU A 237 15.54 30.30 37.01
C GLU A 237 14.47 30.80 36.00
N GLU A 238 14.25 32.10 35.89
CA GLU A 238 13.44 32.72 34.85
C GLU A 238 14.36 33.64 34.04
N ASP A 239 14.37 33.48 32.72
CA ASP A 239 15.06 34.32 31.72
C ASP A 239 16.50 33.98 31.30
N LEU A 240 16.86 32.70 31.19
CA LEU A 240 17.84 32.30 30.17
C LEU A 240 17.10 32.16 28.83
N ASP A 241 17.05 33.28 28.12
CA ASP A 241 16.39 33.48 26.83
C ASP A 241 17.04 32.64 25.71
N MET A 242 16.77 31.33 25.73
CA MET A 242 16.99 30.38 24.63
C MET A 242 16.12 30.72 23.40
N THR A 243 15.17 31.64 23.57
CA THR A 243 14.32 32.19 22.51
C THR A 243 15.12 33.10 21.59
N SER A 244 15.97 34.00 22.10
CA SER A 244 16.77 34.94 21.29
C SER A 244 17.76 34.25 20.32
N TYR A 245 18.46 33.20 20.74
CA TYR A 245 19.40 32.47 19.87
C TYR A 245 18.66 31.58 18.84
N LEU A 246 17.56 30.94 19.23
CA LEU A 246 16.69 30.19 18.31
C LEU A 246 15.92 31.09 17.34
N GLU A 247 15.63 32.33 17.72
CA GLU A 247 14.91 33.30 16.89
C GLU A 247 15.82 33.90 15.81
N VAL A 248 17.09 34.21 16.13
CA VAL A 248 18.08 34.67 15.15
C VAL A 248 18.53 33.54 14.21
N VAL A 249 18.78 32.33 14.74
CA VAL A 249 19.08 31.15 13.90
C VAL A 249 17.84 30.72 13.12
N GLY A 250 16.65 30.79 13.71
CA GLY A 250 15.37 30.50 13.06
C GLY A 250 15.00 31.50 11.95
N ALA A 251 15.36 32.78 12.08
CA ALA A 251 15.16 33.78 11.05
C ALA A 251 16.11 33.61 9.85
N LEU A 252 17.38 33.27 10.11
CA LEU A 252 18.37 33.04 9.06
C LEU A 252 18.16 31.69 8.36
N VAL A 253 17.87 30.62 9.11
CA VAL A 253 17.53 29.30 8.55
C VAL A 253 16.16 29.37 7.87
N GLY A 254 15.17 30.05 8.43
CA GLY A 254 13.82 30.13 7.85
C GLY A 254 13.76 30.72 6.44
N SER A 255 14.57 31.73 6.12
CA SER A 255 14.53 32.37 4.79
C SER A 255 15.19 31.53 3.68
N TYR A 256 16.34 30.89 3.97
CA TYR A 256 17.04 30.03 3.00
C TYR A 256 16.48 28.59 2.98
N PHE A 257 15.94 28.10 4.11
CA PHE A 257 15.25 26.81 4.19
C PHE A 257 13.92 26.86 3.45
N GLY A 258 13.15 27.96 3.56
CA GLY A 258 11.93 28.14 2.77
C GLY A 258 12.18 28.13 1.26
N LEU A 259 13.23 28.82 0.79
CA LEU A 259 13.59 28.86 -0.62
C LEU A 259 14.16 27.52 -1.13
N SER A 260 15.04 26.88 -0.36
CA SER A 260 15.61 25.57 -0.72
C SER A 260 14.54 24.47 -0.70
N LEU A 261 13.58 24.54 0.22
CA LEU A 261 12.44 23.63 0.30
C LEU A 261 11.44 23.89 -0.84
N LEU A 262 11.20 25.15 -1.23
CA LEU A 262 10.43 25.49 -2.44
C LEU A 262 11.09 24.93 -3.71
N ILE A 263 12.41 25.10 -3.85
CA ILE A 263 13.18 24.55 -4.98
C ILE A 263 13.14 23.02 -4.97
N ALA A 264 13.32 22.37 -3.81
CA ALA A 264 13.23 20.92 -3.67
C ALA A 264 11.83 20.41 -4.05
N VAL A 265 10.78 21.11 -3.65
CA VAL A 265 9.39 20.81 -4.01
C VAL A 265 9.15 20.99 -5.51
N LEU A 266 9.68 22.04 -6.15
CA LEU A 266 9.59 22.24 -7.60
C LEU A 266 10.39 21.20 -8.39
N VAL A 267 11.55 20.80 -7.88
CA VAL A 267 12.36 19.71 -8.45
C VAL A 267 11.64 18.38 -8.31
N LEU A 268 11.04 18.08 -7.16
CA LEU A 268 10.24 16.87 -6.95
C LEU A 268 8.97 16.87 -7.82
N LEU A 269 8.30 18.01 -7.97
CA LEU A 269 7.16 18.17 -8.88
C LEU A 269 7.61 17.96 -10.34
N GLY A 270 8.75 18.53 -10.73
CA GLY A 270 9.35 18.35 -12.05
C GLY A 270 9.76 16.90 -12.30
N ILE A 271 10.36 16.22 -11.33
CA ILE A 271 10.68 14.78 -11.38
C ILE A 271 9.38 13.97 -11.44
N PHE A 272 8.34 14.31 -10.69
CA PHE A 272 7.05 13.63 -10.74
C PHE A 272 6.37 13.77 -12.10
N ILE A 273 6.32 14.98 -12.66
CA ILE A 273 5.81 15.24 -14.02
C ILE A 273 6.68 14.52 -15.06
N TYR A 274 8.00 14.54 -14.90
CA TYR A 274 8.94 13.82 -15.77
C TYR A 274 8.79 12.31 -15.64
N LEU A 275 8.51 11.76 -14.46
CA LEU A 275 8.23 10.35 -14.26
C LEU A 275 6.87 9.98 -14.83
N LEU A 276 5.85 10.82 -14.72
CA LEU A 276 4.56 10.64 -15.40
C LEU A 276 4.70 10.70 -16.93
N TYR A 277 5.61 11.53 -17.44
CA TYR A 277 5.85 11.69 -18.88
C TYR A 277 6.77 10.60 -19.46
N ARG A 278 7.86 10.27 -18.77
CA ARG A 278 8.83 9.22 -19.14
C ARG A 278 8.28 7.84 -18.88
N SER A 279 7.50 7.67 -17.82
CA SER A 279 6.62 6.53 -17.71
C SER A 279 5.47 6.75 -18.70
N ARG A 280 5.79 6.41 -19.94
CA ARG A 280 5.00 5.46 -20.73
C ARG A 280 4.80 4.19 -19.88
N VAL A 281 4.21 4.32 -18.69
CA VAL A 281 3.47 3.21 -18.12
C VAL A 281 2.55 2.89 -19.26
N LYS A 282 2.74 1.70 -19.82
CA LYS A 282 1.67 1.03 -20.50
C LYS A 282 0.64 0.80 -19.39
N PHE A 283 -0.05 1.87 -18.97
CA PHE A 283 -1.26 1.79 -18.20
C PHE A 283 -2.14 1.07 -19.18
N ARG A 284 -2.19 -0.25 -18.99
CA ARG A 284 -3.04 -1.15 -19.71
C ARG A 284 -4.39 -0.48 -19.60
N GLU A 285 -4.81 0.17 -20.69
CA GLU A 285 -6.22 0.46 -20.89
C GLU A 285 -6.88 -0.85 -20.48
N GLU A 286 -7.76 -0.76 -19.49
CA GLU A 286 -8.69 -1.82 -19.17
C GLU A 286 -9.35 -2.19 -20.51
N GLU A 287 -8.76 -3.17 -21.23
CA GLU A 287 -9.55 -4.14 -21.98
C GLU A 287 -10.53 -4.60 -20.93
N GLU A 288 -11.77 -4.08 -21.03
CA GLU A 288 -12.95 -4.44 -20.25
C GLU A 288 -12.74 -5.84 -19.69
N VAL A 289 -12.36 -5.90 -18.41
CA VAL A 289 -12.37 -7.18 -17.71
C VAL A 289 -13.84 -7.49 -17.62
N GLU A 290 -14.26 -8.33 -18.55
CA GLU A 290 -15.58 -8.88 -18.74
C GLU A 290 -15.96 -9.62 -17.45
N ASP A 291 -16.40 -8.86 -16.46
CA ASP A 291 -16.91 -9.32 -15.18
C ASP A 291 -18.35 -9.81 -15.40
N LEU A 292 -18.54 -10.76 -16.34
CA LEU A 292 -19.82 -11.36 -16.70
C LEU A 292 -19.67 -12.78 -17.29
N GLU A 293 -18.82 -13.67 -16.77
CA GLU A 293 -18.81 -15.06 -17.26
C GLU A 293 -18.66 -16.18 -16.20
N TYR A 294 -19.17 -15.97 -14.98
CA TYR A 294 -19.45 -17.09 -14.06
C TYR A 294 -20.91 -17.14 -13.58
N THR A 295 -21.63 -16.02 -13.50
CA THR A 295 -23.06 -16.00 -13.11
C THR A 295 -24.01 -16.32 -14.27
N ASN A 296 -23.52 -16.37 -15.51
CA ASN A 296 -24.33 -16.62 -16.72
C ASN A 296 -24.35 -18.08 -17.19
N ILE A 297 -23.51 -18.95 -16.62
CA ILE A 297 -23.49 -20.38 -17.01
C ILE A 297 -24.66 -21.13 -16.38
N GLU A 298 -25.05 -20.79 -15.15
CA GLU A 298 -26.22 -21.38 -14.48
C GLU A 298 -27.55 -20.93 -15.11
N ASN A 299 -27.63 -19.66 -15.56
CA ASN A 299 -28.81 -19.14 -16.25
C ASN A 299 -28.96 -19.66 -17.69
N ARG A 300 -27.86 -20.03 -18.37
CA ARG A 300 -27.91 -20.64 -19.71
C ARG A 300 -28.32 -22.11 -19.70
N LEU A 301 -28.20 -22.81 -18.57
CA LEU A 301 -28.71 -24.18 -18.43
C LEU A 301 -30.22 -24.24 -18.13
N ARG A 302 -30.86 -23.10 -17.85
CA ARG A 302 -32.31 -22.99 -17.61
C ARG A 302 -33.12 -22.37 -18.76
N ALA A 303 -32.48 -21.74 -19.73
CA ALA A 303 -33.18 -21.14 -20.87
C ALA A 303 -33.19 -22.08 -22.08
N GLY A 304 -34.23 -22.91 -22.14
CA GLY A 304 -34.59 -23.65 -23.34
C GLY A 304 -34.90 -22.75 -24.54
N SER A 305 -34.52 -23.25 -25.72
CA SER A 305 -34.94 -22.80 -27.07
C SER A 305 -34.92 -21.29 -27.37
N SER A 306 -33.85 -20.83 -28.01
CA SER A 306 -34.00 -19.88 -29.11
C SER A 306 -32.86 -20.01 -30.11
N TYR A 307 -33.18 -20.68 -31.22
CA TYR A 307 -32.38 -20.74 -32.43
C TYR A 307 -32.45 -19.36 -33.11
N ASN A 308 -31.32 -18.90 -33.65
CA ASN A 308 -31.13 -17.65 -34.43
C ASN A 308 -30.98 -16.34 -33.64
N LYS A 309 -29.74 -16.06 -33.23
CA LYS A 309 -29.05 -14.75 -33.36
C LYS A 309 -27.60 -14.87 -32.87
N GLY A 310 -26.66 -15.26 -33.76
CA GLY A 310 -25.29 -15.53 -33.32
C GLY A 310 -24.18 -15.46 -34.37
N LEU A 311 -24.40 -14.83 -35.53
CA LEU A 311 -23.44 -14.90 -36.66
C LEU A 311 -22.49 -13.71 -36.82
N LYS A 312 -22.39 -12.79 -35.84
CA LYS A 312 -21.45 -11.64 -35.93
C LYS A 312 -20.51 -11.41 -34.73
N ARG A 313 -20.32 -12.38 -33.83
CA ARG A 313 -19.35 -12.28 -32.70
C ARG A 313 -18.25 -13.35 -32.68
N ARG A 314 -17.82 -13.84 -33.85
CA ARG A 314 -16.73 -14.83 -33.97
C ARG A 314 -15.34 -14.26 -34.31
N ARG A 315 -15.08 -12.96 -34.06
CA ARG A 315 -13.75 -12.38 -34.30
C ARG A 315 -12.96 -12.19 -32.99
N LYS A 316 -11.99 -13.10 -32.82
CA LYS A 316 -10.74 -12.98 -32.07
C LYS A 316 -10.84 -12.86 -30.53
N ARG A 317 -11.04 -14.01 -29.86
CA ARG A 317 -10.46 -14.23 -28.52
C ARG A 317 -8.94 -14.07 -28.65
N LYS A 318 -8.39 -13.00 -28.09
CA LYS A 318 -6.96 -12.67 -28.13
C LYS A 318 -6.26 -13.55 -27.09
N VAL A 319 -5.74 -14.69 -27.55
CA VAL A 319 -4.95 -15.58 -26.68
C VAL A 319 -3.67 -14.84 -26.28
N SER A 320 -3.56 -14.48 -25.00
CA SER A 320 -2.56 -13.52 -24.49
C SER A 320 -1.12 -14.04 -24.44
N HIS A 321 -0.89 -15.36 -24.49
CA HIS A 321 0.44 -15.96 -24.35
C HIS A 321 0.86 -16.76 -25.61
N PRO A 322 2.10 -16.62 -26.12
CA PRO A 322 2.58 -17.33 -27.31
C PRO A 322 2.39 -18.85 -27.26
N ILE A 323 2.66 -19.46 -26.10
CA ILE A 323 2.47 -20.90 -25.87
C ILE A 323 0.99 -21.31 -25.96
N ARG A 324 0.07 -20.52 -25.35
CA ARG A 324 -1.38 -20.79 -25.42
C ARG A 324 -1.90 -20.68 -26.85
N ARG A 325 -1.33 -19.77 -27.65
CA ARG A 325 -1.69 -19.60 -29.06
C ARG A 325 -1.32 -20.84 -29.89
N ILE A 326 -0.16 -21.44 -29.62
CA ILE A 326 0.28 -22.64 -30.35
C ILE A 326 -0.68 -23.81 -30.08
N ILE A 327 -1.06 -24.03 -28.81
CA ILE A 327 -2.04 -25.08 -28.45
C ILE A 327 -3.43 -24.79 -29.03
N TYR A 328 -3.88 -23.54 -29.02
CA TYR A 328 -5.15 -23.15 -29.61
C TYR A 328 -5.18 -23.35 -31.13
N ASP A 329 -4.10 -23.00 -31.83
CA ASP A 329 -3.97 -23.23 -33.26
C ASP A 329 -3.93 -24.74 -33.59
N PHE A 330 -3.32 -25.55 -32.72
CA PHE A 330 -3.32 -27.01 -32.80
C PHE A 330 -4.73 -27.61 -32.61
N GLU A 331 -5.45 -27.21 -31.55
CA GLU A 331 -6.85 -27.62 -31.29
C GLU A 331 -7.76 -27.28 -32.47
N ARG A 332 -7.58 -26.09 -33.06
CA ARG A 332 -8.34 -25.66 -34.24
C ARG A 332 -8.03 -26.50 -35.48
N LYS A 333 -6.79 -26.96 -35.65
CA LYS A 333 -6.42 -27.86 -36.76
C LYS A 333 -6.99 -29.25 -36.53
N ALA A 334 -6.85 -29.81 -35.34
CA ALA A 334 -7.40 -31.12 -35.00
C ALA A 334 -8.94 -31.16 -35.12
N ALA A 335 -9.63 -30.07 -34.79
CA ALA A 335 -11.08 -29.93 -34.98
C ALA A 335 -11.52 -30.01 -36.46
N LYS A 336 -10.63 -29.73 -37.42
CA LYS A 336 -10.94 -29.92 -38.85
C LYS A 336 -10.89 -31.38 -39.30
N HIS A 337 -10.33 -32.26 -38.49
CA HIS A 337 -10.19 -33.70 -38.72
C HIS A 337 -11.05 -34.50 -37.71
N ASP A 338 -12.13 -33.91 -37.19
CA ASP A 338 -13.02 -34.49 -36.16
C ASP A 338 -12.32 -34.96 -34.87
N MET A 339 -11.09 -34.51 -34.64
CA MET A 339 -10.26 -34.79 -33.47
C MET A 339 -10.20 -33.60 -32.50
N GLY A 340 -11.18 -32.70 -32.55
CA GLY A 340 -11.27 -31.53 -31.66
C GLY A 340 -11.55 -31.93 -30.21
N ARG A 341 -11.15 -31.09 -29.26
CA ARG A 341 -11.39 -31.29 -27.82
C ARG A 341 -12.86 -31.08 -27.47
N ARG A 342 -13.43 -31.95 -26.62
CA ARG A 342 -14.80 -31.78 -26.13
C ARG A 342 -14.84 -30.76 -24.98
N PRO A 343 -15.98 -30.10 -24.72
CA PRO A 343 -16.05 -29.04 -23.70
C PRO A 343 -15.72 -29.49 -22.28
N PHE A 344 -15.93 -30.78 -21.98
CA PHE A 344 -15.70 -31.38 -20.66
C PHE A 344 -14.34 -32.07 -20.54
N GLU A 345 -13.53 -32.08 -21.60
CA GLU A 345 -12.22 -32.73 -21.60
C GLU A 345 -11.12 -31.76 -21.18
N THR A 346 -10.22 -32.25 -20.33
CA THR A 346 -8.93 -31.59 -20.08
C THR A 346 -8.04 -31.67 -21.33
N LEU A 347 -6.94 -30.90 -21.35
CA LEU A 347 -6.05 -30.92 -22.51
C LEU A 347 -5.32 -32.27 -22.60
N GLU A 348 -5.02 -32.85 -21.45
CA GLU A 348 -4.40 -34.15 -21.24
C GLU A 348 -5.33 -35.29 -21.70
N GLU A 349 -6.57 -35.31 -21.20
CA GLU A 349 -7.60 -36.28 -21.62
C GLU A 349 -7.88 -36.22 -23.12
N TRP A 350 -7.88 -35.00 -23.68
CA TRP A 350 -8.05 -34.81 -25.10
C TRP A 350 -6.90 -35.42 -25.89
N LEU A 351 -5.65 -35.09 -25.54
CA LEU A 351 -4.46 -35.64 -26.22
C LEU A 351 -4.41 -37.17 -26.12
N GLU A 352 -4.74 -37.73 -24.96
CA GLU A 352 -4.82 -39.18 -24.76
C GLU A 352 -5.86 -39.80 -25.70
N ARG A 353 -7.06 -39.20 -25.80
CA ARG A 353 -8.12 -39.68 -26.70
C ARG A 353 -7.70 -39.67 -28.18
N ILE A 354 -6.94 -38.67 -28.62
CA ILE A 354 -6.44 -38.60 -29.99
C ILE A 354 -5.16 -39.41 -30.22
N GLY A 355 -4.69 -40.14 -29.19
CA GLY A 355 -3.61 -41.11 -29.27
C GLY A 355 -2.21 -40.51 -29.08
N PHE A 356 -2.10 -39.40 -28.35
CA PHE A 356 -0.83 -38.74 -28.05
C PHE A 356 -0.58 -38.71 -26.55
N THR A 357 0.57 -39.22 -26.15
CA THR A 357 1.17 -39.01 -24.83
C THR A 357 2.29 -37.99 -25.00
N SER A 358 2.00 -36.72 -24.70
CA SER A 358 3.00 -35.65 -24.71
C SER A 358 3.05 -35.01 -23.34
N ASP A 359 4.26 -34.74 -22.89
CA ASP A 359 4.49 -34.07 -21.62
C ASP A 359 4.24 -32.56 -21.79
N LEU A 360 2.99 -32.15 -21.53
CA LEU A 360 2.56 -30.75 -21.60
C LEU A 360 2.97 -29.92 -20.37
N ASN A 361 3.98 -30.36 -19.62
CA ASN A 361 4.53 -29.62 -18.48
C ASN A 361 4.78 -28.13 -18.79
N VAL A 362 5.27 -27.81 -20.00
CA VAL A 362 5.49 -26.42 -20.44
C VAL A 362 4.19 -25.61 -20.54
N TYR A 363 3.10 -26.22 -21.03
CA TYR A 363 1.79 -25.56 -21.10
C TYR A 363 1.18 -25.38 -19.70
N GLN A 364 1.32 -26.38 -18.83
CA GLN A 364 0.83 -26.30 -17.45
C GLN A 364 1.55 -25.20 -16.65
N LYS A 365 2.88 -25.08 -16.79
CA LYS A 365 3.68 -23.98 -16.22
C LYS A 365 3.14 -22.61 -16.63
N VAL A 366 2.84 -22.42 -17.92
CA VAL A 366 2.27 -21.15 -18.45
C VAL A 366 0.82 -20.93 -18.02
N ARG A 367 0.05 -22.00 -17.84
CA ARG A 367 -1.37 -21.91 -17.51
C ARG A 367 -1.61 -21.61 -16.03
N TYR A 368 -0.84 -22.24 -15.15
CA TYR A 368 -1.07 -22.21 -13.71
C TYR A 368 -0.03 -21.43 -12.91
N ALA A 369 1.21 -21.30 -13.41
CA ALA A 369 2.30 -20.67 -12.66
C ALA A 369 2.73 -19.29 -13.22
N GLY A 370 2.17 -18.84 -14.35
CA GLY A 370 2.46 -17.51 -14.90
C GLY A 370 3.92 -17.25 -15.26
N MET A 371 4.74 -18.30 -15.38
CA MET A 371 6.18 -18.20 -15.61
C MET A 371 6.53 -17.91 -17.08
N GLU A 372 7.58 -17.12 -17.29
CA GLU A 372 8.21 -16.96 -18.60
C GLU A 372 8.94 -18.25 -19.00
N VAL A 373 8.74 -18.69 -20.24
CA VAL A 373 9.28 -19.94 -20.78
C VAL A 373 10.52 -19.64 -21.63
N SER A 374 11.58 -20.42 -21.45
CA SER A 374 12.81 -20.29 -22.25
C SER A 374 12.55 -20.49 -23.74
N SER A 375 13.38 -19.90 -24.62
CA SER A 375 13.30 -20.11 -26.07
C SER A 375 13.43 -21.59 -26.46
N ASP A 376 14.18 -22.36 -25.68
CA ASP A 376 14.44 -23.78 -25.95
C ASP A 376 13.22 -24.65 -25.63
N GLU A 377 12.62 -24.49 -24.43
CA GLU A 377 11.37 -25.15 -24.04
C GLU A 377 10.22 -24.83 -25.01
N ARG A 378 10.19 -23.61 -25.55
CA ARG A 378 9.22 -23.21 -26.58
C ARG A 378 9.44 -23.95 -27.90
N ASN A 379 10.69 -24.09 -28.33
CA ASN A 379 11.02 -24.79 -29.58
C ASN A 379 10.71 -26.28 -29.48
N ASP A 380 10.94 -26.89 -28.33
CA ASP A 380 10.62 -28.29 -28.06
C ASP A 380 9.11 -28.53 -28.16
N LEU A 381 8.30 -27.67 -27.53
CA LEU A 381 6.83 -27.75 -27.64
C LEU A 381 6.35 -27.58 -29.09
N VAL A 382 6.94 -26.65 -29.85
CA VAL A 382 6.60 -26.47 -31.28
C VAL A 382 6.96 -27.72 -32.09
N ASN A 383 8.09 -28.35 -31.80
CA ASN A 383 8.54 -29.55 -32.49
C ASN A 383 7.68 -30.77 -32.14
N GLU A 384 7.23 -30.89 -30.90
CA GLU A 384 6.25 -31.91 -30.50
C GLU A 384 4.91 -31.70 -31.19
N ILE A 385 4.37 -30.49 -31.15
CA ILE A 385 3.09 -30.17 -31.80
C ILE A 385 3.17 -30.42 -33.32
N LYS A 386 4.29 -30.06 -33.97
CA LYS A 386 4.49 -30.39 -35.39
C LYS A 386 4.56 -31.89 -35.65
N ARG A 387 5.16 -32.68 -34.76
CA ARG A 387 5.16 -34.15 -34.85
C ARG A 387 3.74 -34.71 -34.73
N MET A 388 2.93 -34.16 -33.83
CA MET A 388 1.52 -34.53 -33.69
C MET A 388 0.69 -34.13 -34.92
N GLU A 389 0.91 -32.92 -35.45
CA GLU A 389 0.23 -32.42 -36.65
C GLU A 389 0.49 -33.28 -37.89
N ARG A 390 1.71 -33.84 -38.04
CA ARG A 390 2.01 -34.75 -39.15
C ARG A 390 1.18 -36.03 -39.08
N LYS A 391 1.04 -36.62 -37.88
CA LYS A 391 0.23 -37.83 -37.69
C LYS A 391 -1.27 -37.62 -37.97
N PHE A 392 -1.77 -36.38 -37.95
CA PHE A 392 -3.15 -36.07 -38.36
C PHE A 392 -3.34 -36.06 -39.88
N LYS A 393 -2.30 -35.73 -40.64
CA LYS A 393 -2.39 -35.69 -42.11
C LYS A 393 -2.35 -37.08 -42.75
N ASP A 394 -1.78 -38.05 -42.03
CA ASP A 394 -1.57 -39.41 -42.51
C ASP A 394 -2.68 -40.39 -42.06
N LYS A 395 -3.68 -39.93 -41.30
CA LYS A 395 -4.90 -40.71 -41.00
C LYS A 395 -5.98 -40.37 -42.03
N PRO A 396 -6.56 -41.36 -42.72
CA PRO A 396 -7.52 -41.17 -43.81
C PRO A 396 -8.83 -40.51 -43.36
#